data_AF-A0A1C6LKZ6-F1
#
_entry.id   AF-A0A1C6LKZ6-F1
#
_cell.length_a   1.000
_cell.length_b   1.000
_cell.length_c   1.000
_cell.angle_alpha   90.00
_cell.angle_beta   90.00
_cell.angle_gamma   90.00
#
_symmetry.space_group_name_H-M   'P 1'
#
loop_
_entity.id
_entity.type
_entity.pdbx_description
1 polymer ?
#
loop_
_entity_poly.entity_id
_entity_poly.type
_entity_poly.pdbx_seq_one_letter_code
_entity_poly.pdbx_strand_id
1 'polypeptide(L)'
;MGLMNRWTDGQREAPEPLEGPVRGTVLVGTGIWFVLFLAQLPFYGWYEDHGHTWFIWTCAAGAGLGLLGFWYVHVRERAIQRDAHDSA
;
A
#
# COMPACT_ATOMS: atom_id res chain seq x y z
N MET A 1 -29.46 -24.15 -14.08
CA MET A 1 -28.88 -24.17 -12.71
C MET A 1 -27.62 -25.07 -12.68
N GLY A 2 -26.64 -24.84 -13.56
CA GLY A 2 -25.42 -25.66 -13.65
C GLY A 2 -24.12 -24.84 -13.68
N LEU A 3 -24.22 -23.55 -14.00
CA LEU A 3 -23.08 -22.63 -13.98
C LEU A 3 -22.67 -22.25 -12.55
N MET A 4 -23.61 -22.13 -11.61
CA MET A 4 -23.32 -21.78 -10.21
C MET A 4 -22.45 -22.84 -9.52
N ASN A 5 -22.77 -24.13 -9.70
CA ASN A 5 -22.08 -25.25 -9.06
C ASN A 5 -20.57 -25.24 -9.38
N ARG A 6 -20.17 -25.02 -10.63
CA ARG A 6 -18.76 -24.89 -11.05
C ARG A 6 -17.93 -23.91 -10.21
N TRP A 7 -18.55 -22.88 -9.63
CA TRP A 7 -17.88 -21.86 -8.81
C TRP A 7 -18.06 -22.08 -7.29
N THR A 8 -18.95 -22.96 -6.84
CA THR A 8 -19.33 -23.14 -5.42
C THR A 8 -19.08 -24.54 -4.86
N ASP A 9 -18.62 -25.51 -5.66
CA ASP A 9 -18.47 -26.92 -5.24
C ASP A 9 -17.35 -27.18 -4.21
N GLY A 10 -16.63 -26.17 -3.72
CA GLY A 10 -15.64 -26.29 -2.63
C GLY A 10 -14.37 -27.11 -2.97
N GLN A 11 -14.30 -27.72 -4.15
CA GLN A 11 -13.18 -28.56 -4.64
C GLN A 11 -11.99 -27.75 -5.19
N ARG A 12 -11.91 -26.44 -4.94
CA ARG A 12 -10.73 -25.66 -5.32
C ARG A 12 -9.71 -25.78 -4.20
N GLU A 13 -8.64 -26.52 -4.47
CA GLU A 13 -7.43 -26.45 -3.67
C GLU A 13 -6.95 -25.00 -3.65
N ALA A 14 -6.62 -24.50 -2.46
CA ALA A 14 -6.24 -23.10 -2.30
C ALA A 14 -5.02 -22.84 -3.20
N PRO A 15 -5.10 -21.87 -4.13
CA PRO A 15 -3.95 -21.55 -4.97
C PRO A 15 -2.78 -21.15 -4.08
N GLU A 16 -1.58 -21.48 -4.53
CA GLU A 16 -0.36 -21.13 -3.81
C GLU A 16 -0.35 -19.63 -3.48
N PRO A 17 0.17 -19.21 -2.31
CA PRO A 17 0.16 -17.82 -1.90
C PRO A 17 0.71 -16.91 -3.00
N LEU A 18 -0.12 -16.00 -3.49
CA LEU A 18 0.29 -15.10 -4.57
C LEU A 18 1.34 -14.12 -4.03
N GLU A 19 2.61 -14.36 -4.35
CA GLU A 19 3.70 -13.46 -3.99
C GLU A 19 3.72 -12.25 -4.94
N GLY A 20 2.91 -11.25 -4.62
CA GLY A 20 2.93 -9.96 -5.33
C GLY A 20 4.11 -9.08 -4.91
N PRO A 21 4.52 -8.09 -5.73
CA PRO A 21 5.58 -7.13 -5.39
C PRO A 21 5.10 -6.10 -4.35
N VAL A 22 4.80 -6.55 -3.13
CA VAL A 22 4.18 -5.75 -2.06
C VAL A 22 5.00 -4.50 -1.74
N ARG A 23 6.32 -4.64 -1.62
CA ARG A 23 7.23 -3.50 -1.38
C ARG A 23 7.16 -2.46 -2.50
N GLY A 24 7.05 -2.91 -3.75
CA GLY A 24 6.91 -2.04 -4.91
C GLY A 24 5.59 -1.26 -4.89
N THR A 25 4.48 -1.94 -4.61
CA THR A 25 3.15 -1.31 -4.52
C THR A 25 3.10 -0.26 -3.42
N VAL A 26 3.64 -0.56 -2.23
CA VAL A 26 3.68 0.39 -1.11
C VAL A 26 4.54 1.61 -1.47
N LEU A 27 5.69 1.41 -2.12
CA LEU A 27 6.55 2.49 -2.56
C LEU A 27 5.86 3.41 -3.57
N VAL A 28 5.17 2.84 -4.56
CA VAL A 28 4.44 3.60 -5.59
C VAL A 28 3.32 4.42 -4.96
N GLY A 29 2.46 3.80 -4.13
CA GLY A 29 1.37 4.50 -3.46
C GLY A 29 1.86 5.62 -2.55
N THR A 30 2.90 5.35 -1.76
CA THR A 30 3.53 6.36 -0.88
C THR A 30 4.14 7.50 -1.69
N GLY A 31 4.83 7.19 -2.79
CA GLY A 31 5.43 8.17 -3.68
C GLY A 31 4.39 9.10 -4.30
N ILE A 32 3.26 8.57 -4.77
CA ILE A 32 2.15 9.38 -5.31
C ILE A 32 1.64 10.36 -4.25
N TRP A 33 1.33 9.88 -3.04
CA TRP A 33 0.83 10.74 -1.97
C TRP A 33 1.84 11.81 -1.54
N PHE A 34 3.12 11.44 -1.45
CA PHE A 34 4.19 12.36 -1.10
C PHE A 34 4.39 13.45 -2.15
N VAL A 35 4.40 13.07 -3.44
CA VAL A 35 4.49 14.04 -4.55
C VAL A 35 3.28 14.97 -4.56
N LEU A 36 2.07 14.44 -4.37
CA LEU A 36 0.86 15.25 -4.28
C LEU A 36 0.95 16.25 -3.12
N PHE A 37 1.40 15.81 -1.93
CA PHE A 37 1.59 16.68 -0.78
C PHE A 37 2.55 17.83 -1.12
N LEU A 38 3.73 17.52 -1.65
CA LEU A 38 4.74 18.52 -2.01
C LEU A 38 4.25 19.50 -3.09
N ALA A 39 3.52 19.01 -4.09
CA ALA A 39 2.98 19.85 -5.16
C ALA A 39 1.94 20.86 -4.66
N GLN A 40 1.26 20.57 -3.54
CA GLN A 40 0.23 21.43 -2.96
C GLN A 40 0.81 22.50 -2.01
N LEU A 41 1.95 22.26 -1.35
CA LEU A 41 2.53 23.18 -0.38
C LEU A 41 2.76 24.62 -0.90
N PRO A 42 3.24 24.86 -2.14
CA PRO A 42 3.35 26.22 -2.69
C PRO A 42 2.02 26.97 -2.77
N PHE A 43 0.91 26.24 -2.82
CA PHE A 43 -0.45 26.78 -2.94
C PHE A 43 -1.21 26.78 -1.61
N TYR A 44 -0.54 26.57 -0.48
CA TYR A 44 -1.20 26.43 0.83
C TYR A 44 -2.18 27.59 1.12
N GLY A 45 -1.78 28.83 0.85
CA GLY A 45 -2.64 30.00 1.06
C GLY A 45 -3.93 29.96 0.25
N TRP A 46 -3.88 29.51 -1.01
CA TRP A 46 -5.11 29.34 -1.81
C TRP A 46 -6.04 28.29 -1.21
N TYR A 47 -5.50 27.16 -0.75
CA TYR A 47 -6.28 26.12 -0.08
C TYR A 47 -6.88 26.61 1.25
N GLU A 48 -6.15 27.44 1.99
CA GLU A 48 -6.63 28.08 3.22
C GLU A 48 -7.79 29.03 2.96
N ASP A 49 -7.62 29.94 1.99
CA ASP A 49 -8.64 30.92 1.60
C ASP A 49 -9.95 30.28 1.11
N HIS A 50 -9.87 29.10 0.48
CA HIS A 50 -11.02 28.37 -0.07
C HIS A 50 -11.55 27.26 0.86
N GLY A 51 -10.97 27.08 2.06
CA GLY A 51 -11.41 26.05 3.01
C GLY A 51 -11.12 24.61 2.56
N HIS A 52 -10.10 24.42 1.74
CA HIS A 52 -9.71 23.14 1.13
C HIS A 52 -8.42 22.55 1.71
N THR A 53 -7.90 23.08 2.82
CA THR A 53 -6.68 22.60 3.50
C THR A 53 -6.73 21.12 3.87
N TRP A 54 -7.93 20.53 4.01
CA TRP A 54 -8.10 19.11 4.30
C TRP A 54 -7.42 18.20 3.25
N PHE A 55 -7.36 18.61 1.97
CA PHE A 55 -6.68 17.85 0.92
C PHE A 55 -5.17 17.69 1.20
N ILE A 56 -4.54 18.76 1.69
CA ILE A 56 -3.12 18.77 2.04
C ILE A 56 -2.87 17.79 3.18
N TRP A 57 -3.72 17.83 4.22
CA TRP A 57 -3.64 16.93 5.36
C TRP A 57 -3.91 15.47 5.00
N THR A 58 -4.83 15.20 4.06
CA THR A 58 -5.03 13.84 3.52
C THR A 58 -3.78 13.33 2.81
N CYS A 59 -3.13 14.17 1.99
CA CYS A 59 -1.90 13.77 1.31
C CYS A 59 -0.74 13.57 2.30
N ALA A 60 -0.66 14.43 3.32
CA ALA A 60 0.31 14.29 4.41
C ALA A 60 0.10 12.99 5.19
N ALA A 61 -1.14 12.66 5.54
CA ALA A 61 -1.49 11.41 6.21
C ALA A 61 -1.19 10.19 5.32
N GLY A 62 -1.52 10.25 4.03
CA GLY A 62 -1.21 9.20 3.06
C GLY A 62 0.30 8.95 2.93
N ALA A 63 1.10 10.01 2.83
CA ALA A 63 2.55 9.91 2.80
C ALA A 63 3.13 9.37 4.12
N GLY A 64 2.63 9.85 5.26
CA GLY A 64 3.05 9.40 6.59
C GLY A 64 2.75 7.92 6.85
N LEU A 65 1.50 7.50 6.59
CA LEU A 65 1.09 6.10 6.69
C LEU A 65 1.83 5.20 5.68
N GLY A 66 2.11 5.72 4.48
CA GLY A 66 2.89 5.01 3.47
C GLY A 66 4.33 4.73 3.89
N LEU A 67 5.00 5.70 4.53
CA LEU A 67 6.35 5.52 5.10
C LEU A 67 6.37 4.44 6.18
N LEU A 68 5.37 4.43 7.07
CA LEU A 68 5.21 3.39 8.09
C LEU A 68 4.98 2.01 7.47
N GLY A 69 4.11 1.94 6.45
CA GLY A 69 3.87 0.71 5.70
C GLY A 69 5.12 0.19 5.00
N PHE A 70 5.92 1.07 4.40
CA PHE A 70 7.17 0.70 3.74
C PHE A 70 8.19 0.13 4.74
N TRP A 71 8.36 0.78 5.90
CA TRP A 71 9.21 0.27 6.97
C TRP A 71 8.75 -1.11 7.44
N TYR A 72 7.45 -1.30 7.65
CA TYR A 72 6.89 -2.58 8.09
C TYR A 72 7.16 -3.70 7.07
N VAL A 73 6.87 -3.46 5.79
CA VAL A 73 7.10 -4.46 4.72
C VAL A 73 8.58 -4.80 4.64
N HIS A 74 9.47 -3.81 4.77
CA HIS A 74 10.91 -4.03 4.75
C HIS A 74 11.42 -4.87 5.91
N VAL A 75 10.93 -4.62 7.13
CA VAL A 75 11.27 -5.44 8.31
C VAL A 75 10.75 -6.86 8.15
N ARG A 76 9.52 -7.03 7.65
CA ARG A 76 8.93 -8.35 7.36
C ARG A 76 9.75 -9.13 6.34
N GLU A 77 10.17 -8.50 5.23
CA GLU A 77 10.99 -9.15 4.21
C GLU A 77 12.35 -9.60 4.77
N ARG A 78 12.97 -8.79 5.63
CA ARG A 78 14.21 -9.17 6.32
C ARG A 78 14.02 -10.35 7.26
N ALA A 79 12.89 -10.45 7.95
CA ALA A 79 12.60 -11.59 8.83
C ALA A 79 12.45 -12.88 8.01
N ILE A 80 11.66 -12.85 6.94
CA ILE A 80 11.44 -14.00 6.05
C ILE A 80 12.76 -14.49 5.43
N GLN A 81 13.62 -13.58 4.99
CA GLN A 81 14.93 -13.93 4.43
C GLN A 81 15.85 -14.62 5.45
N ARG A 82 15.74 -14.26 6.73
CA ARG A 82 16.52 -14.89 7.80
C ARG A 82 16.04 -16.30 8.08
N ASP A 83 14.73 -16.50 8.21
CA ASP A 83 14.15 -17.82 8.46
C ASP A 83 14.44 -18.78 7.29
N ALA A 84 14.44 -18.28 6.05
CA ALA A 84 14.81 -19.05 4.87
C ALA A 84 16.29 -19.48 4.86
N HIS A 85 17.20 -18.64 5.38
CA HIS A 85 18.61 -18.97 5.50
C HIS A 85 18.88 -19.98 6.62
N ASP A 86 18.17 -19.88 7.75
CA ASP A 86 18.36 -20.80 8.89
C ASP A 86 17.76 -22.19 8.64
N SER A 87 16.88 -22.32 7.64
CA SER A 87 16.27 -23.60 7.23
C SER A 87 17.03 -24.33 6.11
N ALA A 88 18.08 -23.73 5.55
CA ALA A 88 18.88 -24.25 4.44
C ALA A 88 20.19 -24.89 4.93
#